data_AF-A0A0J6Y320-F1
#
_entry.id   AF-A0A0J6Y320-F1
#
_cell.length_a   1.000
_cell.length_b   1.000
_cell.length_c   1.000
_cell.angle_alpha   90.00
_cell.angle_beta   90.00
_cell.angle_gamma   90.00
#
_symmetry.space_group_name_H-M   'P 1'
#
loop_
_entity.id
_entity.type
_entity.pdbx_description
1 polymer ?
#
loop_
_entity_poly.entity_id
_entity_poly.type
_entity_poly.pdbx_seq_one_letter_code
_entity_poly.pdbx_strand_id
1 'polypeptide(L)'
;MIKSFCYIPGRSTRSSPQISYKAPNRYFSLAMGNKNHKGRHGRGNMGGNKKPPLTHFLCLPLVNQSSATQLVNSLADFKSKIPLIFPPAAARAEAAGHAVRIPLVPDDAMRPLGTLHLTLGVMSLTTEERLQQALDFLQSLDLNAMLKEAGTQAESTSDEQLCEAPADESLEPLTITLTSLYALPKPRSATILHAHPLDPTSRLYPFCVNLRNKFIEAGLMHCEMIKDPKGKGRAQGEENTPQSTSVSRPTVEHSDSDSDGGVDLPVIRNAKSTALGQEGLVPRPLLLHATISNTIYAKSRRTFSNDKRKKREAYKFDATELIAMFGDNASPHSQGQNKSQKNHGEKQLQAQRNAAREPYIWAKDILLDRICICEMGAKPVPHDESKEGPALVEEYTVVGEKRF
;
A
#
# COMPACT_ATOMS: atom_id res chain seq x y z
N MET A 1 -17.56 55.28 -48.28
CA MET A 1 -18.38 56.51 -48.21
C MET A 1 -19.82 56.08 -47.94
N ILE A 2 -20.65 56.86 -47.20
CA ILE A 2 -22.02 56.51 -46.73
C ILE A 2 -21.94 55.47 -45.56
N LYS A 3 -22.24 55.72 -44.26
CA LYS A 3 -23.34 56.40 -43.50
C LYS A 3 -24.71 55.72 -43.72
N SER A 4 -25.63 55.51 -42.77
CA SER A 4 -25.75 55.84 -41.34
C SER A 4 -26.95 55.09 -40.74
N PHE A 5 -26.93 54.83 -39.41
CA PHE A 5 -28.07 54.80 -38.46
C PHE A 5 -29.23 53.78 -38.61
N CYS A 6 -29.57 53.12 -37.49
CA CYS A 6 -30.86 53.39 -36.81
C CYS A 6 -30.92 52.92 -35.33
N TYR A 7 -31.77 53.60 -34.55
CA TYR A 7 -31.89 53.62 -33.08
C TYR A 7 -33.26 54.32 -32.81
N ILE A 8 -34.19 53.98 -31.91
CA ILE A 8 -34.26 53.30 -30.60
C ILE A 8 -35.64 52.56 -30.51
N PRO A 9 -36.31 52.28 -29.36
CA PRO A 9 -35.93 51.73 -28.04
C PRO A 9 -36.82 50.52 -27.61
N GLY A 10 -36.58 49.91 -26.45
CA GLY A 10 -37.56 48.99 -25.83
C GLY A 10 -37.11 48.27 -24.56
N ARG A 11 -37.38 48.86 -23.37
CA ARG A 11 -37.27 48.14 -22.08
C ARG A 11 -38.40 47.13 -21.94
N SER A 12 -38.09 45.90 -21.51
CA SER A 12 -38.93 45.24 -20.49
C SER A 12 -38.08 44.35 -19.59
N THR A 13 -38.41 44.36 -18.31
CA THR A 13 -37.63 43.80 -17.21
C THR A 13 -38.05 42.37 -16.89
N ARG A 14 -37.09 41.46 -16.70
CA ARG A 14 -37.25 40.42 -15.68
C ARG A 14 -35.91 40.02 -15.05
N SER A 15 -35.81 40.31 -13.76
CA SER A 15 -34.76 39.90 -12.86
C SER A 15 -34.79 38.40 -12.62
N SER A 16 -33.62 37.76 -12.64
CA SER A 16 -33.33 36.52 -11.91
C SER A 16 -31.95 36.64 -11.25
N PRO A 17 -31.75 36.14 -10.03
CA PRO A 17 -30.66 36.59 -9.16
C PRO A 17 -29.32 35.93 -9.50
N GLN A 18 -28.24 36.73 -9.53
CA GLN A 18 -26.89 36.18 -9.38
C GLN A 18 -26.72 35.68 -7.95
N ILE A 19 -26.76 34.35 -7.77
CA ILE A 19 -26.29 33.72 -6.54
C ILE A 19 -24.76 33.72 -6.56
N SER A 20 -24.19 34.78 -5.96
CA SER A 20 -22.75 34.88 -5.71
C SER A 20 -22.35 33.82 -4.67
N TYR A 21 -21.79 32.71 -5.13
CA TYR A 21 -21.13 31.74 -4.26
C TYR A 21 -19.81 32.32 -3.74
N LYS A 22 -19.90 33.15 -2.69
CA LYS A 22 -18.74 33.54 -1.89
C LYS A 22 -18.13 32.30 -1.25
N ALA A 23 -16.97 31.89 -1.75
CA ALA A 23 -16.19 30.82 -1.13
C ALA A 23 -15.84 31.17 0.32
N PRO A 24 -16.18 30.34 1.32
CA PRO A 24 -15.72 30.54 2.70
C PRO A 24 -14.25 30.15 2.81
N ASN A 25 -13.37 31.10 2.46
CA ASN A 25 -11.94 30.98 2.60
C ASN A 25 -11.54 30.91 4.09
N ARG A 26 -11.42 29.70 4.63
CA ARG A 26 -10.84 29.38 5.95
C ARG A 26 -10.53 27.88 6.08
N TYR A 27 -9.31 27.47 5.72
CA TYR A 27 -8.71 26.28 6.32
C TYR A 27 -7.36 26.63 6.94
N PHE A 28 -7.27 26.36 8.24
CA PHE A 28 -6.06 26.57 9.02
C PHE A 28 -4.96 25.63 8.53
N SER A 29 -3.90 26.20 7.97
CA SER A 29 -2.58 25.57 7.99
C SER A 29 -2.20 25.31 9.45
N LEU A 30 -2.14 24.05 9.84
CA LEU A 30 -1.55 23.61 11.10
C LEU A 30 -0.05 23.37 10.89
N ALA A 31 0.64 24.41 10.45
CA ALA A 31 2.08 24.52 10.64
C ALA A 31 2.37 24.48 12.15
N MET A 32 3.06 23.44 12.61
CA MET A 32 3.52 23.30 13.99
C MET A 32 4.69 24.26 14.26
N GLY A 33 4.39 25.56 14.27
CA GLY A 33 5.32 26.62 14.60
C GLY A 33 5.73 26.53 16.07
N ASN A 34 7.02 26.34 16.30
CA ASN A 34 7.61 26.23 17.63
C ASN A 34 7.35 27.52 18.44
N LYS A 35 6.62 27.42 19.56
CA LYS A 35 6.37 28.55 20.47
C LYS A 35 6.74 28.18 21.91
N ASN A 36 7.76 28.85 22.41
CA ASN A 36 8.25 28.74 23.78
C ASN A 36 7.15 29.01 24.81
N HIS A 37 6.91 28.06 25.70
CA HIS A 37 6.18 28.29 26.96
C HIS A 37 7.06 27.87 28.13
N LYS A 38 7.36 28.84 29.00
CA LYS A 38 8.19 28.64 30.19
C LYS A 38 7.41 27.88 31.27
N GLY A 39 8.00 26.78 31.75
CA GLY A 39 7.99 26.35 33.14
C GLY A 39 6.64 26.03 33.81
N ARG A 40 6.37 24.73 33.99
CA ARG A 40 5.86 24.20 35.26
C ARG A 40 6.37 22.78 35.47
N HIS A 41 7.09 22.53 36.56
CA HIS A 41 7.76 21.26 36.81
C HIS A 41 6.76 20.13 37.06
N GLY A 42 6.72 19.15 36.16
CA GLY A 42 6.12 17.84 36.37
C GLY A 42 7.20 16.77 36.34
N ARG A 43 7.47 16.13 37.48
CA ARG A 43 8.35 14.96 37.59
C ARG A 43 7.67 13.80 36.87
N GLY A 44 8.22 13.28 35.78
CA GLY A 44 7.54 12.25 34.98
C GLY A 44 8.44 11.49 33.99
N ASN A 45 8.82 10.28 34.40
CA ASN A 45 9.43 9.19 33.64
C ASN A 45 10.66 9.45 32.75
N MET A 46 11.75 8.73 33.08
CA MET A 46 12.90 8.52 32.19
C MET A 46 12.42 7.94 30.85
N GLY A 47 12.89 8.53 29.75
CA GLY A 47 12.40 8.20 28.41
C GLY A 47 12.84 6.82 27.95
N GLY A 48 11.88 5.95 27.63
CA GLY A 48 12.16 4.83 26.72
C GLY A 48 12.51 5.39 25.34
N ASN A 49 13.57 4.85 24.71
CA ASN A 49 14.02 5.26 23.38
C ASN A 49 12.87 5.18 22.37
N LYS A 50 12.33 6.36 22.01
CA LYS A 50 11.38 6.46 20.90
C LYS A 50 12.18 6.21 19.62
N LYS A 51 11.79 5.20 18.84
CA LYS A 51 12.34 4.99 17.49
C LYS A 51 12.26 6.32 16.72
N PRO A 52 13.32 6.73 16.00
CA PRO A 52 13.32 8.00 15.29
C PRO A 52 12.22 7.98 14.20
N PRO A 53 11.66 9.16 13.84
CA PRO A 53 10.56 9.23 12.89
C PRO A 53 11.02 8.74 11.50
N LEU A 54 10.14 8.02 10.81
CA LEU A 54 10.36 7.70 9.40
C LEU A 54 10.16 8.98 8.59
N THR A 55 11.19 9.38 7.84
CA THR A 55 11.21 10.63 7.06
C THR A 55 11.21 10.38 5.56
N HIS A 56 11.71 9.24 5.10
CA HIS A 56 11.84 8.92 3.68
C HIS A 56 11.49 7.46 3.39
N PHE A 57 11.28 7.13 2.12
CA PHE A 57 11.13 5.76 1.63
C PHE A 57 11.80 5.57 0.27
N LEU A 58 12.21 4.34 -0.01
CA LEU A 58 12.71 3.90 -1.30
C LEU A 58 11.56 3.24 -2.09
N CYS A 59 11.38 3.60 -3.36
CA CYS A 59 10.29 3.08 -4.18
C CYS A 59 10.61 3.02 -5.67
N LEU A 60 9.77 2.27 -6.39
CA LEU A 60 9.64 2.34 -7.85
C LEU A 60 8.34 3.09 -8.17
N PRO A 61 8.37 4.29 -8.78
CA PRO A 61 7.17 5.01 -9.21
C PRO A 61 6.38 4.23 -10.25
N LEU A 62 5.04 4.27 -10.17
CA LEU A 62 4.17 3.58 -11.13
C LEU A 62 3.54 4.51 -12.16
N VAL A 63 3.63 5.83 -11.96
CA VAL A 63 3.10 6.84 -12.90
C VAL A 63 4.22 7.31 -13.84
N ASN A 64 4.00 7.04 -15.13
CA ASN A 64 4.85 7.44 -16.25
C ASN A 64 3.96 7.67 -17.49
N GLN A 65 4.57 7.93 -18.65
CA GLN A 65 3.83 8.20 -19.89
C GLN A 65 2.97 7.01 -20.38
N SER A 66 3.38 5.76 -20.16
CA SER A 66 2.60 4.58 -20.60
C SER A 66 1.44 4.26 -19.65
N SER A 67 1.58 4.54 -18.35
CA SER A 67 0.63 4.11 -17.33
C SER A 67 -0.40 5.16 -16.90
N ALA A 68 -0.08 6.46 -16.98
CA ALA A 68 -0.88 7.51 -16.32
C ALA A 68 -2.38 7.50 -16.74
N THR A 69 -2.66 7.46 -18.04
CA THR A 69 -4.03 7.43 -18.57
C THR A 69 -4.75 6.12 -18.24
N GLN A 70 -4.05 4.98 -18.30
CA GLN A 70 -4.61 3.67 -17.92
C GLN A 70 -5.03 3.68 -16.44
N LEU A 71 -4.13 4.13 -15.56
CA LEU A 71 -4.37 4.20 -14.12
C LEU A 71 -5.54 5.13 -13.77
N VAL A 72 -5.68 6.28 -14.45
CA VAL A 72 -6.84 7.18 -14.23
C VAL A 72 -8.15 6.51 -14.61
N ASN A 73 -8.21 5.85 -15.78
CA ASN A 73 -9.41 5.15 -16.23
C ASN A 73 -9.79 4.02 -15.27
N SER A 74 -8.81 3.20 -14.85
CA SER A 74 -9.02 2.10 -13.91
C SER A 74 -9.39 2.57 -12.50
N LEU A 75 -8.82 3.67 -12.02
CA LEU A 75 -9.22 4.29 -10.75
C LEU A 75 -10.62 4.90 -10.81
N ALA A 76 -11.03 5.47 -11.94
CA ALA A 76 -12.38 6.00 -12.14
C ALA A 76 -13.43 4.87 -12.22
N ASP A 77 -13.14 3.81 -12.98
CA ASP A 77 -13.96 2.60 -13.05
C ASP A 77 -14.14 1.97 -11.67
N PHE A 78 -13.04 1.75 -10.95
CA PHE A 78 -13.07 1.27 -9.57
C PHE A 78 -13.93 2.14 -8.66
N LYS A 79 -13.71 3.47 -8.66
CA LYS A 79 -14.49 4.41 -7.84
C LYS A 79 -15.98 4.37 -8.14
N SER A 80 -16.36 4.26 -9.42
CA SER A 80 -17.77 4.18 -9.85
C SER A 80 -18.50 2.93 -9.33
N LYS A 81 -17.75 1.86 -9.05
CA LYS A 81 -18.25 0.55 -8.58
C LYS A 81 -18.11 0.36 -7.06
N ILE A 82 -17.66 1.36 -6.30
CA ILE A 82 -17.62 1.28 -4.82
C ILE A 82 -19.07 1.24 -4.28
N PRO A 83 -19.49 0.19 -3.53
CA PRO A 83 -20.83 0.12 -2.98
C PRO A 83 -21.17 1.31 -2.06
N LEU A 84 -22.39 1.82 -2.14
CA LEU A 84 -22.88 2.88 -1.25
C LEU A 84 -23.56 2.27 -0.02
N ILE A 85 -23.02 2.57 1.17
CA ILE A 85 -23.51 2.09 2.46
C ILE A 85 -24.18 3.20 3.27
N PHE A 86 -25.03 2.82 4.23
CA PHE A 86 -25.52 3.76 5.23
C PHE A 86 -24.44 4.00 6.32
N PRO A 87 -24.24 5.24 6.79
CA PRO A 87 -23.35 5.51 7.91
C PRO A 87 -23.75 4.71 9.17
N PRO A 88 -22.82 4.15 9.96
CA PRO A 88 -23.17 3.37 11.17
C PRO A 88 -24.00 4.13 12.21
N ALA A 89 -23.89 5.47 12.25
CA ALA A 89 -24.73 6.33 13.08
C ALA A 89 -26.15 6.54 12.51
N ALA A 90 -26.30 6.51 11.18
CA ALA A 90 -27.56 6.72 10.48
C ALA A 90 -28.39 5.43 10.35
N ALA A 91 -27.77 4.25 10.42
CA ALA A 91 -28.46 2.95 10.49
C ALA A 91 -29.41 2.82 11.72
N ARG A 92 -29.28 3.70 12.72
CA ARG A 92 -30.24 3.82 13.85
C ARG A 92 -31.29 4.91 13.67
N ALA A 93 -31.15 5.75 12.65
CA ALA A 93 -32.01 6.91 12.35
C ALA A 93 -32.85 6.70 11.07
N GLU A 94 -32.96 5.46 10.60
CA GLU A 94 -33.71 5.05 9.40
C GLU A 94 -35.16 5.57 9.40
N ALA A 95 -35.79 5.63 10.59
CA ALA A 95 -37.13 6.16 10.80
C ALA A 95 -37.34 7.65 10.42
N ALA A 96 -36.29 8.41 10.12
CA ALA A 96 -36.38 9.85 9.86
C ALA A 96 -36.19 10.27 8.38
N GLY A 97 -36.03 9.33 7.44
CA GLY A 97 -36.07 9.61 5.99
C GLY A 97 -34.92 10.44 5.37
N HIS A 98 -33.94 10.90 6.17
CA HIS A 98 -32.84 11.78 5.73
C HIS A 98 -31.48 11.06 5.59
N ALA A 99 -31.47 9.74 5.44
CA ALA A 99 -30.25 8.94 5.48
C ALA A 99 -29.45 8.98 4.16
N VAL A 100 -28.52 9.94 4.05
CA VAL A 100 -27.56 10.01 2.94
C VAL A 100 -26.64 8.77 2.96
N ARG A 101 -26.62 8.02 1.84
CA ARG A 101 -25.63 6.93 1.64
C ARG A 101 -24.26 7.51 1.31
N ILE A 102 -23.21 6.83 1.75
CA ILE A 102 -21.81 7.20 1.55
C ILE A 102 -21.03 6.01 0.98
N PRO A 103 -19.96 6.21 0.19
CA PRO A 103 -19.19 5.10 -0.37
C PRO A 103 -18.58 4.24 0.74
N LEU A 104 -18.54 2.92 0.52
CA LEU A 104 -17.93 1.92 1.41
C LEU A 104 -16.48 2.30 1.72
N VAL A 105 -15.70 2.63 0.68
CA VAL A 105 -14.36 3.19 0.78
C VAL A 105 -14.47 4.72 0.68
N PRO A 106 -14.05 5.50 1.70
CA PRO A 106 -14.05 6.96 1.61
C PRO A 106 -13.17 7.49 0.48
N ASP A 107 -13.58 8.58 -0.18
CA ASP A 107 -12.78 9.22 -1.24
C ASP A 107 -11.40 9.67 -0.76
N ASP A 108 -11.29 10.08 0.50
CA ASP A 108 -10.03 10.47 1.14
C ASP A 108 -9.22 9.29 1.71
N ALA A 109 -9.72 8.06 1.60
CA ALA A 109 -8.91 6.85 1.75
C ALA A 109 -8.21 6.44 0.44
N MET A 110 -8.73 6.85 -0.72
CA MET A 110 -8.17 6.53 -2.04
C MET A 110 -6.84 7.24 -2.24
N ARG A 111 -5.83 6.53 -2.75
CA ARG A 111 -4.56 7.18 -3.09
C ARG A 111 -4.71 8.11 -4.30
N PRO A 112 -4.20 9.35 -4.25
CA PRO A 112 -4.03 10.22 -5.41
C PRO A 112 -3.12 9.59 -6.46
N LEU A 113 -3.31 9.92 -7.73
CA LEU A 113 -2.62 9.29 -8.86
C LEU A 113 -1.08 9.37 -8.71
N GLY A 114 -0.53 10.57 -8.48
CA GLY A 114 0.91 10.78 -8.30
C GLY A 114 1.52 10.17 -7.04
N THR A 115 0.74 9.44 -6.23
CA THR A 115 1.21 8.71 -5.05
C THR A 115 1.30 7.19 -5.26
N LEU A 116 1.00 6.69 -6.47
CA LEU A 116 1.13 5.26 -6.81
C LEU A 116 2.59 4.87 -7.04
N HIS A 117 3.07 3.93 -6.23
CA HIS A 117 4.43 3.39 -6.25
C HIS A 117 4.47 1.98 -5.63
N LEU A 118 5.54 1.25 -5.90
CA LEU A 118 5.93 0.04 -5.15
C LEU A 118 6.94 0.43 -4.06
N THR A 119 6.58 0.27 -2.79
CA THR A 119 7.48 0.61 -1.66
C THR A 119 8.46 -0.53 -1.41
N LEU A 120 9.77 -0.23 -1.43
CA LEU A 120 10.83 -1.20 -1.16
C LEU A 120 11.25 -1.19 0.32
N GLY A 121 11.21 -0.02 0.96
CA GLY A 121 11.39 0.12 2.40
C GLY A 121 11.45 1.57 2.88
N VAL A 122 11.51 1.74 4.20
CA VAL A 122 11.39 3.04 4.88
C VAL A 122 12.66 3.40 5.65
N MET A 123 12.96 4.69 5.71
CA MET A 123 14.22 5.24 6.21
C MET A 123 13.98 6.38 7.20
N SER A 124 14.94 6.55 8.11
CA SER A 124 14.96 7.65 9.09
C SER A 124 16.19 8.52 8.82
N LEU A 125 16.12 9.30 7.75
CA LEU A 125 17.13 10.28 7.36
C LEU A 125 16.73 11.61 7.99
N THR A 126 17.21 11.87 9.21
CA THR A 126 16.82 13.05 10.03
C THR A 126 17.85 14.17 10.02
N THR A 127 19.00 13.97 9.39
CA THR A 127 20.07 14.95 9.21
C THR A 127 20.48 14.99 7.75
N GLU A 128 21.07 16.11 7.31
CA GLU A 128 21.49 16.32 5.94
C GLU A 128 22.60 15.34 5.53
N GLU A 129 23.54 15.04 6.43
CA GLU A 129 24.61 14.08 6.19
C GLU A 129 24.05 12.66 6.01
N ARG A 130 23.02 12.28 6.77
CA ARG A 130 22.40 10.95 6.64
C ARG A 130 21.54 10.86 5.37
N LEU A 131 20.95 11.97 4.92
CA LEU A 131 20.31 12.05 3.61
C LEU A 131 21.35 11.92 2.49
N GLN A 132 22.42 12.72 2.52
CA GLN A 132 23.48 12.69 1.51
C GLN A 132 24.12 11.30 1.39
N GLN A 133 24.41 10.62 2.51
CA GLN A 133 24.86 9.23 2.53
C GLN A 133 23.91 8.27 1.79
N ALA A 134 22.59 8.48 1.88
CA ALA A 134 21.61 7.66 1.16
C ALA A 134 21.56 7.99 -0.35
N LEU A 135 21.76 9.26 -0.71
CA LEU A 135 21.83 9.72 -2.10
C LEU A 135 23.10 9.19 -2.78
N ASP A 136 24.26 9.39 -2.15
CA ASP A 136 25.56 8.90 -2.63
C ASP A 136 25.55 7.37 -2.78
N PHE A 137 24.98 6.66 -1.80
CA PHE A 137 24.82 5.21 -1.86
C PHE A 137 23.94 4.79 -3.05
N LEU A 138 22.77 5.42 -3.26
CA LEU A 138 21.94 5.15 -4.43
C LEU A 138 22.71 5.36 -5.73
N GLN A 139 23.49 6.44 -5.84
CA GLN A 139 24.31 6.69 -7.03
C GLN A 139 25.44 5.68 -7.22
N SER A 140 26.00 5.11 -6.14
CA SER A 140 27.05 4.09 -6.23
C SER A 140 26.60 2.71 -6.71
N LEU A 141 25.30 2.39 -6.67
CA LEU A 141 24.79 1.05 -7.02
C LEU A 141 24.84 0.79 -8.53
N ASP A 142 25.48 -0.29 -8.97
CA ASP A 142 25.32 -0.78 -10.35
C ASP A 142 23.98 -1.51 -10.49
N LEU A 143 22.99 -0.78 -10.98
CA LEU A 143 21.64 -1.29 -11.17
C LEU A 143 21.55 -2.32 -12.31
N ASN A 144 22.38 -2.20 -13.34
CA ASN A 144 22.37 -3.09 -14.49
C ASN A 144 23.03 -4.45 -14.14
N ALA A 145 24.09 -4.45 -13.33
CA ALA A 145 24.59 -5.67 -12.71
C ALA A 145 23.53 -6.35 -11.82
N MET A 146 22.80 -5.57 -11.00
CA MET A 146 21.73 -6.12 -10.15
C MET A 146 20.55 -6.71 -10.93
N LEU A 147 20.21 -6.15 -12.09
CA LEU A 147 19.20 -6.72 -13.00
C LEU A 147 19.69 -8.01 -13.66
N LYS A 148 20.97 -8.12 -14.01
CA LYS A 148 21.61 -9.36 -14.49
C LYS A 148 21.56 -10.45 -13.42
N GLU A 149 21.97 -10.14 -12.19
CA GLU A 149 21.89 -11.07 -11.05
C GLU A 149 20.46 -11.58 -10.81
N ALA A 150 19.45 -10.73 -11.01
CA ALA A 150 18.04 -11.09 -10.88
C ALA A 150 17.53 -12.01 -12.00
N GLY A 151 18.03 -11.85 -13.23
CA GLY A 151 17.77 -12.76 -14.36
C GLY A 151 18.25 -14.18 -14.08
N THR A 152 19.54 -14.33 -13.72
CA THR A 152 20.11 -15.64 -13.37
C THR A 152 19.40 -16.30 -12.18
N GLN A 153 18.90 -15.51 -11.22
CA GLN A 153 18.09 -16.06 -10.12
C GLN A 153 16.72 -16.56 -10.59
N ALA A 154 16.04 -15.85 -11.51
CA ALA A 154 14.77 -16.30 -12.08
C ALA A 154 14.95 -17.62 -12.86
N GLU A 155 15.94 -17.68 -13.76
CA GLU A 155 16.29 -18.88 -14.54
C GLU A 155 16.58 -20.10 -13.64
N SER A 156 17.28 -19.90 -12.52
CA SER A 156 17.59 -20.97 -11.56
C SER A 156 16.37 -21.56 -10.82
N THR A 157 15.19 -20.98 -11.00
CA THR A 157 13.92 -21.46 -10.39
C THR A 157 12.94 -22.07 -11.39
N SER A 158 13.26 -22.05 -12.69
CA SER A 158 12.55 -22.80 -13.72
C SER A 158 13.25 -24.12 -14.01
N ASP A 159 12.54 -25.24 -13.88
CA ASP A 159 13.03 -26.56 -14.32
C ASP A 159 13.40 -26.54 -15.82
N GLU A 160 14.42 -27.31 -16.18
CA GLU A 160 15.18 -27.16 -17.44
C GLU A 160 14.33 -27.10 -18.72
N GLN A 161 14.59 -26.10 -19.56
CA GLN A 161 14.39 -26.25 -21.00
C GLN A 161 15.41 -25.46 -21.84
N LEU A 162 16.00 -26.15 -22.82
CA LEU A 162 17.18 -25.75 -23.60
C LEU A 162 16.87 -24.67 -24.65
N CYS A 163 17.70 -23.62 -24.72
CA CYS A 163 18.08 -22.96 -25.98
C CYS A 163 19.38 -22.15 -25.84
N GLU A 164 20.11 -22.00 -26.94
CA GLU A 164 21.44 -21.38 -26.99
C GLU A 164 21.39 -19.86 -26.82
N ALA A 165 22.37 -19.28 -26.12
CA ALA A 165 22.45 -17.85 -25.89
C ALA A 165 22.89 -17.08 -27.15
N PRO A 166 22.10 -16.09 -27.64
CA PRO A 166 22.62 -15.05 -28.50
C PRO A 166 23.55 -14.14 -27.69
N ALA A 167 24.77 -13.94 -28.16
CA ALA A 167 25.74 -13.09 -27.49
C ALA A 167 25.64 -11.62 -27.95
N ASP A 168 24.50 -10.95 -27.70
CA ASP A 168 24.37 -9.47 -27.80
C ASP A 168 23.18 -8.89 -26.99
N GLU A 169 23.09 -9.24 -25.70
CA GLU A 169 21.91 -8.91 -24.88
C GLU A 169 21.99 -7.52 -24.21
N SER A 170 21.45 -6.51 -24.89
CA SER A 170 21.02 -5.27 -24.23
C SER A 170 19.93 -5.58 -23.22
N LEU A 171 20.11 -5.23 -21.94
CA LEU A 171 19.17 -5.59 -20.88
C LEU A 171 17.75 -5.09 -21.18
N GLU A 172 16.82 -6.02 -21.36
CA GLU A 172 15.40 -5.66 -21.49
C GLU A 172 14.92 -4.89 -20.24
N PRO A 173 14.30 -3.71 -20.41
CA PRO A 173 13.81 -2.93 -19.28
C PRO A 173 12.78 -3.67 -18.43
N LEU A 174 12.73 -3.39 -17.13
CA LEU A 174 11.68 -3.94 -16.26
C LEU A 174 10.31 -3.38 -16.65
N THR A 175 9.44 -4.26 -17.14
CA THR A 175 8.08 -3.92 -17.55
C THR A 175 7.09 -4.79 -16.78
N ILE A 176 6.07 -4.18 -16.18
CA ILE A 176 5.08 -4.89 -15.36
C ILE A 176 3.65 -4.62 -15.82
N THR A 177 2.75 -5.54 -15.48
CA THR A 177 1.30 -5.28 -15.48
C THR A 177 0.83 -5.17 -14.03
N LEU A 178 0.12 -4.10 -13.69
CA LEU A 178 -0.49 -3.95 -12.37
C LEU A 178 -1.88 -4.62 -12.38
N THR A 179 -2.03 -5.73 -11.65
CA THR A 179 -3.22 -6.58 -11.68
C THR A 179 -3.91 -6.70 -10.32
N SER A 180 -5.18 -7.08 -10.39
CA SER A 180 -6.01 -7.58 -9.30
C SER A 180 -6.19 -6.62 -8.11
N LEU A 181 -7.07 -7.00 -7.19
CA LEU A 181 -7.33 -6.26 -5.96
C LEU A 181 -7.38 -7.20 -4.77
N TYR A 182 -6.60 -6.86 -3.75
CA TYR A 182 -6.50 -7.61 -2.50
C TYR A 182 -6.67 -6.66 -1.31
N ALA A 183 -7.03 -7.22 -0.15
CA ALA A 183 -7.23 -6.47 1.09
C ALA A 183 -6.27 -6.92 2.19
N LEU A 184 -5.77 -5.96 2.96
CA LEU A 184 -5.07 -6.20 4.22
C LEU A 184 -5.87 -5.59 5.39
N PRO A 185 -5.88 -6.23 6.58
CA PRO A 185 -5.28 -7.54 6.88
C PRO A 185 -6.04 -8.73 6.26
N LYS A 186 -7.35 -8.61 6.01
CA LYS A 186 -8.18 -9.64 5.37
C LYS A 186 -9.45 -9.03 4.76
N PRO A 187 -10.10 -9.68 3.77
CA PRO A 187 -11.28 -9.15 3.07
C PRO A 187 -12.37 -8.59 3.99
N ARG A 188 -12.82 -9.37 4.99
CA ARG A 188 -13.93 -9.00 5.88
C ARG A 188 -13.64 -7.88 6.88
N SER A 189 -12.40 -7.40 6.97
CA SER A 189 -12.01 -6.35 7.91
C SER A 189 -10.83 -5.54 7.37
N ALA A 190 -10.95 -5.12 6.11
CA ALA A 190 -9.93 -4.42 5.36
C ALA A 190 -9.71 -3.00 5.91
N THR A 191 -8.45 -2.58 5.95
CA THR A 191 -8.03 -1.17 6.11
C THR A 191 -7.20 -0.68 4.93
N ILE A 192 -6.66 -1.58 4.11
CA ILE A 192 -5.87 -1.28 2.92
C ILE A 192 -6.39 -2.12 1.75
N LEU A 193 -6.52 -1.50 0.58
CA LEU A 193 -6.68 -2.18 -0.70
C LEU A 193 -5.44 -1.97 -1.55
N HIS A 194 -4.96 -3.04 -2.19
CA HIS A 194 -3.76 -2.99 -3.01
C HIS A 194 -3.87 -3.85 -4.26
N ALA A 195 -3.11 -3.47 -5.28
CA ALA A 195 -2.90 -4.20 -6.52
C ALA A 195 -1.50 -4.83 -6.54
N HIS A 196 -1.33 -5.90 -7.30
CA HIS A 196 -0.09 -6.67 -7.37
C HIS A 196 0.66 -6.41 -8.69
N PRO A 197 1.99 -6.22 -8.66
CA PRO A 197 2.79 -6.08 -9.88
C PRO A 197 3.15 -7.46 -10.44
N LEU A 198 2.54 -7.83 -11.56
CA LEU A 198 2.92 -9.01 -12.35
C LEU A 198 4.11 -8.64 -13.26
N ASP A 199 5.24 -9.32 -13.07
CA ASP A 199 6.41 -9.25 -13.95
C ASP A 199 6.54 -10.59 -14.71
N PRO A 200 6.44 -10.60 -16.05
CA PRO A 200 6.58 -11.82 -16.84
C PRO A 200 8.00 -12.39 -16.82
N THR A 201 9.02 -11.59 -16.53
CA THR A 201 10.43 -12.01 -16.50
C THR A 201 10.87 -12.57 -15.14
N SER A 202 10.03 -12.46 -14.10
CA SER A 202 10.33 -12.82 -12.71
C SER A 202 11.58 -12.17 -12.09
N ARG A 203 12.18 -11.16 -12.74
CA ARG A 203 13.36 -10.41 -12.28
C ARG A 203 13.04 -9.38 -11.20
N LEU A 204 11.85 -8.79 -11.24
CA LEU A 204 11.42 -7.69 -10.37
C LEU A 204 11.57 -8.02 -8.89
N TYR A 205 11.08 -9.18 -8.46
CA TYR A 205 11.08 -9.54 -7.03
C TYR A 205 12.50 -9.79 -6.49
N PRO A 206 13.34 -10.66 -7.12
CA PRO A 206 14.75 -10.79 -6.77
C PRO A 206 15.51 -9.46 -6.78
N PHE A 207 15.31 -8.64 -7.82
CA PHE A 207 15.92 -7.32 -7.93
C PHE A 207 15.55 -6.40 -6.75
N CYS A 208 14.24 -6.28 -6.44
CA CYS A 208 13.75 -5.45 -5.35
C CYS A 208 14.23 -5.94 -3.98
N VAL A 209 14.33 -7.25 -3.77
CA VAL A 209 14.88 -7.84 -2.53
C VAL A 209 16.37 -7.54 -2.41
N ASN A 210 17.17 -7.70 -3.48
CA ASN A 210 18.60 -7.36 -3.49
C ASN A 210 18.81 -5.87 -3.19
N LEU A 211 18.08 -4.99 -3.86
CA LEU A 211 18.11 -3.54 -3.65
C LEU A 211 17.76 -3.14 -2.20
N ARG A 212 16.66 -3.69 -1.66
CA ARG A 212 16.27 -3.48 -0.25
C ARG A 212 17.37 -3.94 0.71
N ASN A 213 17.93 -5.13 0.47
CA ASN A 213 18.96 -5.71 1.34
C ASN A 213 20.23 -4.86 1.34
N LYS A 214 20.71 -4.37 0.19
CA LYS A 214 21.87 -3.45 0.11
C LYS A 214 21.66 -2.19 0.96
N PHE A 215 20.47 -1.59 0.95
CA PHE A 215 20.13 -0.44 1.80
C PHE A 215 20.03 -0.77 3.30
N ILE A 216 19.63 -2.00 3.66
CA ILE A 216 19.62 -2.50 5.04
C ILE A 216 21.05 -2.77 5.53
N GLU A 217 21.89 -3.40 4.69
CA GLU A 217 23.31 -3.69 4.96
C GLU A 217 24.13 -2.40 5.16
N ALA A 218 23.85 -1.35 4.39
CA ALA A 218 24.40 0.00 4.61
C ALA A 218 23.82 0.72 5.86
N GLY A 219 22.87 0.10 6.58
CA GLY A 219 22.20 0.66 7.76
C GLY A 219 21.29 1.86 7.46
N LEU A 220 21.00 2.15 6.19
CA LEU A 220 20.22 3.31 5.76
C LEU A 220 18.70 3.08 5.91
N MET A 221 18.27 1.82 5.89
CA MET A 221 16.86 1.41 5.85
C MET A 221 16.44 0.57 7.05
N HIS A 222 15.19 0.74 7.50
CA HIS A 222 14.66 -0.04 8.62
C HIS A 222 14.38 -1.48 8.21
N CYS A 223 14.99 -2.43 8.93
CA CYS A 223 14.65 -3.84 8.87
C CYS A 223 13.72 -4.22 10.03
N GLU A 224 12.50 -4.66 9.73
CA GLU A 224 11.62 -5.29 10.71
C GLU A 224 11.95 -6.78 10.79
N MET A 225 12.34 -7.24 11.98
CA MET A 225 12.64 -8.64 12.26
C MET A 225 11.41 -9.36 12.81
N ILE A 226 11.10 -10.54 12.26
CA ILE A 226 10.01 -11.42 12.70
C ILE A 226 10.59 -12.75 13.19
N LYS A 227 9.85 -13.51 13.99
CA LYS A 227 10.26 -14.87 14.38
C LYS A 227 10.26 -15.77 13.15
N ASP A 228 11.28 -16.63 13.00
CA ASP A 228 11.35 -17.59 11.90
C ASP A 228 10.16 -18.57 12.02
N PRO A 229 9.22 -18.57 11.06
CA PRO A 229 8.06 -19.47 11.10
C PRO A 229 8.46 -20.95 11.07
N LYS A 230 9.64 -21.29 10.53
CA LYS A 230 10.18 -22.66 10.49
C LYS A 230 10.90 -23.08 11.78
N GLY A 231 11.14 -22.15 12.71
CA GLY A 231 11.80 -22.44 13.99
C GLY A 231 10.97 -23.28 14.98
N LYS A 232 9.66 -23.43 14.76
CA LYS A 232 8.73 -24.16 15.65
C LYS A 232 8.87 -25.70 15.64
N GLY A 233 9.73 -26.28 14.79
CA GLY A 233 9.76 -27.73 14.55
C GLY A 233 11.04 -28.47 14.93
N ARG A 234 12.00 -27.85 15.63
CA ARG A 234 13.36 -28.44 15.79
C ARG A 234 13.92 -28.49 17.21
N ALA A 235 13.06 -28.57 18.21
CA ALA A 235 13.43 -28.77 19.61
C ALA A 235 12.59 -29.89 20.27
N GLN A 236 12.81 -31.14 19.85
CA GLN A 236 12.58 -32.35 20.65
C GLN A 236 13.18 -33.57 19.93
N GLY A 237 14.34 -34.00 20.41
CA GLY A 237 15.02 -35.21 20.01
C GLY A 237 16.17 -35.45 20.98
N GLU A 238 16.10 -36.55 21.73
CA GLU A 238 17.10 -37.02 22.71
C GLU A 238 17.25 -36.07 23.93
N GLU A 239 16.79 -36.44 25.13
CA GLU A 239 17.34 -37.56 25.90
C GLU A 239 16.28 -38.21 26.84
N ASN A 240 16.36 -39.53 27.01
CA ASN A 240 15.53 -40.31 27.94
C ASN A 240 16.24 -40.49 29.30
N THR A 241 15.58 -40.20 30.42
CA THR A 241 15.73 -40.96 31.69
C THR A 241 14.49 -40.72 32.57
N PRO A 242 13.86 -41.75 33.16
CA PRO A 242 12.60 -41.59 33.91
C PRO A 242 12.79 -41.62 35.44
N GLN A 243 12.23 -40.65 36.18
CA GLN A 243 11.66 -40.97 37.51
C GLN A 243 10.61 -39.98 38.06
N SER A 244 9.40 -40.51 38.22
CA SER A 244 8.49 -40.39 39.38
C SER A 244 7.89 -39.05 39.88
N THR A 245 6.66 -39.21 40.40
CA THR A 245 5.92 -38.42 41.41
C THR A 245 5.19 -37.11 41.03
N SER A 246 3.90 -37.30 40.70
CA SER A 246 2.73 -36.77 41.45
C SER A 246 2.31 -35.29 41.38
N VAL A 247 1.11 -35.11 40.82
CA VAL A 247 -0.06 -34.42 41.44
C VAL A 247 -0.29 -32.91 41.19
N SER A 248 -1.58 -32.63 40.91
CA SER A 248 -2.30 -31.33 40.93
C SER A 248 -2.26 -30.39 39.71
N ARG A 249 -3.36 -30.47 38.96
CA ARG A 249 -3.95 -29.43 38.12
C ARG A 249 -4.43 -28.26 39.01
N PRO A 250 -4.46 -27.02 38.51
CA PRO A 250 -5.78 -26.40 38.39
C PRO A 250 -6.03 -25.73 37.03
N THR A 251 -7.31 -25.64 36.69
CA THR A 251 -7.86 -24.95 35.51
C THR A 251 -7.81 -23.44 35.68
N VAL A 252 -7.39 -22.71 34.63
CA VAL A 252 -7.64 -21.27 34.46
C VAL A 252 -8.15 -21.03 33.04
N GLU A 253 -8.95 -19.98 32.88
CA GLU A 253 -9.96 -19.82 31.84
C GLU A 253 -9.44 -19.20 30.53
N HIS A 254 -10.35 -19.10 29.55
CA HIS A 254 -10.12 -18.58 28.21
C HIS A 254 -9.39 -17.23 28.17
N SER A 255 -8.39 -17.12 27.29
CA SER A 255 -7.99 -15.86 26.69
C SER A 255 -7.88 -16.03 25.17
N ASP A 256 -8.63 -15.21 24.44
CA ASP A 256 -8.65 -15.23 22.97
C ASP A 256 -7.27 -14.86 22.43
N SER A 257 -6.62 -15.83 21.78
CA SER A 257 -5.34 -15.61 21.10
C SER A 257 -5.65 -15.15 19.68
N ASP A 258 -5.47 -13.86 19.40
CA ASP A 258 -5.43 -13.31 18.05
C ASP A 258 -4.34 -14.03 17.24
N SER A 259 -4.75 -15.06 16.48
CA SER A 259 -3.85 -15.82 15.61
C SER A 259 -3.54 -14.95 14.39
N ASP A 260 -2.33 -14.40 14.39
CA ASP A 260 -1.83 -13.52 13.32
C ASP A 260 -1.90 -14.24 11.96
N GLY A 261 -2.42 -13.53 10.96
CA GLY A 261 -2.70 -14.06 9.63
C GLY A 261 -1.41 -14.23 8.83
N GLY A 262 -0.68 -15.31 9.10
CA GLY A 262 0.56 -15.64 8.41
C GLY A 262 0.34 -15.78 6.91
N VAL A 263 0.82 -14.80 6.15
CA VAL A 263 0.98 -14.92 4.69
C VAL A 263 2.17 -15.83 4.41
N ASP A 264 1.91 -16.99 3.80
CA ASP A 264 2.94 -17.97 3.45
C ASP A 264 3.62 -17.53 2.13
N LEU A 265 4.48 -16.52 2.24
CA LEU A 265 5.31 -16.00 1.16
C LEU A 265 6.62 -16.80 1.07
N PRO A 266 7.11 -17.14 -0.13
CA PRO A 266 8.38 -17.86 -0.28
C PRO A 266 9.53 -17.01 0.26
N VAL A 267 10.07 -17.43 1.41
CA VAL A 267 11.28 -16.84 2.00
C VAL A 267 12.49 -17.29 1.20
N ILE A 268 12.81 -16.55 0.13
CA ILE A 268 14.08 -16.68 -0.59
C ILE A 268 15.20 -16.28 0.39
N ARG A 269 15.87 -17.28 0.96
CA ARG A 269 17.03 -17.08 1.84
C ARG A 269 18.26 -16.83 0.99
N ASN A 270 18.62 -15.56 0.78
CA ASN A 270 19.95 -15.23 0.26
C ASN A 270 21.00 -15.73 1.26
N ALA A 271 21.89 -16.64 0.81
CA ALA A 271 22.86 -17.35 1.64
C ALA A 271 23.98 -16.47 2.27
N LYS A 272 23.83 -15.15 2.25
CA LYS A 272 24.75 -14.15 2.83
C LYS A 272 24.17 -13.38 4.02
N SER A 273 22.93 -13.64 4.46
CA SER A 273 22.35 -13.00 5.65
C SER A 273 22.86 -13.61 6.97
N THR A 274 24.18 -13.62 7.16
CA THR A 274 24.88 -14.12 8.36
C THR A 274 25.77 -13.05 8.98
N ALA A 275 25.14 -11.96 9.43
CA ALA A 275 25.70 -11.04 10.42
C ALA A 275 24.57 -10.56 11.34
N LEU A 276 24.80 -10.56 12.66
CA LEU A 276 23.86 -10.14 13.72
C LEU A 276 22.61 -11.03 13.91
N GLY A 277 22.81 -12.34 14.02
CA GLY A 277 21.76 -13.28 14.45
C GLY A 277 21.43 -13.14 15.94
N GLN A 278 20.26 -12.56 16.26
CA GLN A 278 19.49 -13.05 17.41
C GLN A 278 18.80 -14.34 16.97
N GLU A 279 19.05 -15.45 17.67
CA GLU A 279 18.55 -16.76 17.25
C GLU A 279 17.03 -16.77 17.06
N GLY A 280 16.59 -17.31 15.91
CA GLY A 280 15.18 -17.42 15.57
C GLY A 280 14.50 -16.14 15.07
N LEU A 281 15.23 -15.06 14.77
CA LEU A 281 14.68 -13.88 14.07
C LEU A 281 15.19 -13.76 12.63
N VAL A 282 14.28 -13.46 11.69
CA VAL A 282 14.56 -13.23 10.26
C VAL A 282 13.97 -11.90 9.79
N PRO A 283 14.54 -11.23 8.77
CA PRO A 283 13.90 -10.07 8.14
C PRO A 283 12.50 -10.39 7.61
N ARG A 284 11.53 -9.50 7.82
CA ARG A 284 10.20 -9.64 7.22
C ARG A 284 10.33 -9.64 5.68
N PRO A 285 9.77 -10.66 4.97
CA PRO A 285 9.74 -10.71 3.51
C PRO A 285 9.22 -9.42 2.87
N LEU A 286 9.70 -9.11 1.67
CA LEU A 286 9.18 -7.97 0.92
C LEU A 286 7.81 -8.34 0.36
N LEU A 287 6.81 -7.46 0.51
CA LEU A 287 5.53 -7.59 -0.17
C LEU A 287 5.42 -6.48 -1.22
N LEU A 288 5.76 -6.79 -2.46
CA LEU A 288 5.59 -5.85 -3.57
C LEU A 288 4.09 -5.66 -3.87
N HIS A 289 3.61 -4.44 -3.72
CA HIS A 289 2.23 -4.04 -3.99
C HIS A 289 2.12 -2.54 -4.24
N ALA A 290 1.11 -2.14 -5.01
CA ALA A 290 0.67 -0.76 -5.13
C ALA A 290 -0.53 -0.52 -4.22
N THR A 291 -0.44 0.38 -3.25
CA THR A 291 -1.61 0.75 -2.43
C THR A 291 -2.60 1.56 -3.26
N ILE A 292 -3.84 1.06 -3.42
CA ILE A 292 -4.94 1.74 -4.10
C ILE A 292 -5.76 2.58 -3.11
N SER A 293 -5.95 2.06 -1.89
CA SER A 293 -6.68 2.75 -0.82
C SER A 293 -6.11 2.38 0.55
N ASN A 294 -6.09 3.33 1.49
CA ASN A 294 -5.71 3.08 2.88
C ASN A 294 -6.50 4.00 3.83
N THR A 295 -7.23 3.41 4.76
CA THR A 295 -8.15 4.11 5.66
C THR A 295 -7.46 4.93 6.74
N ILE A 296 -6.13 4.92 6.84
CA ILE A 296 -5.39 5.90 7.66
C ILE A 296 -5.50 7.34 7.13
N TYR A 297 -5.72 7.50 5.82
CA TYR A 297 -5.87 8.82 5.18
C TYR A 297 -7.31 9.34 5.26
N ALA A 298 -8.28 8.44 5.46
CA ALA A 298 -9.66 8.82 5.70
C ALA A 298 -9.74 9.77 6.91
N LYS A 299 -10.22 11.00 6.68
CA LYS A 299 -10.39 12.02 7.72
C LYS A 299 -11.48 11.56 8.66
N SER A 300 -11.07 10.76 9.65
CA SER A 300 -11.85 10.14 10.74
C SER A 300 -13.33 10.50 10.63
N ARG A 301 -14.12 9.61 9.98
CA ARG A 301 -15.59 9.70 9.98
C ARG A 301 -15.98 9.95 11.44
N ARG A 302 -16.39 11.19 11.73
CA ARG A 302 -16.62 11.62 13.11
C ARG A 302 -17.79 10.82 13.61
N THR A 303 -17.52 9.74 14.34
CA THR A 303 -18.49 9.19 15.26
C THR A 303 -18.90 10.35 16.14
N PHE A 304 -20.18 10.72 16.13
CA PHE A 304 -20.77 11.76 16.96
C PHE A 304 -20.84 11.31 18.45
N SER A 305 -19.81 10.59 18.90
CA SER A 305 -19.58 10.23 20.28
C SER A 305 -18.77 11.36 20.90
N ASN A 306 -19.40 12.11 21.80
CA ASN A 306 -18.80 13.25 22.49
C ASN A 306 -17.73 12.84 23.54
N ASP A 307 -17.29 11.58 23.50
CA ASP A 307 -16.47 10.92 24.50
C ASP A 307 -14.99 10.95 24.08
N LYS A 308 -14.27 11.96 24.60
CA LYS A 308 -12.84 12.24 24.31
C LYS A 308 -11.88 11.11 24.72
N ARG A 309 -12.36 10.00 25.29
CA ARG A 309 -11.55 8.91 25.84
C ARG A 309 -11.42 7.67 24.94
N LYS A 310 -12.28 7.47 23.94
CA LYS A 310 -12.13 6.33 23.03
C LYS A 310 -11.04 6.60 21.99
N LYS A 311 -9.98 5.76 22.03
CA LYS A 311 -8.90 5.68 21.05
C LYS A 311 -9.50 5.65 19.65
N ARG A 312 -9.01 6.50 18.74
CA ARG A 312 -9.38 6.50 17.32
C ARG A 312 -9.03 5.14 16.72
N GLU A 313 -10.03 4.28 16.54
CA GLU A 313 -9.85 3.04 15.79
C GLU A 313 -9.81 3.35 14.30
N ALA A 314 -8.94 2.64 13.57
CA ALA A 314 -8.87 2.76 12.11
C ALA A 314 -10.19 2.28 11.50
N TYR A 315 -10.67 2.99 10.46
CA TYR A 315 -11.88 2.57 9.77
C TYR A 315 -11.64 1.24 9.05
N LYS A 316 -12.41 0.21 9.43
CA LYS A 316 -12.41 -1.12 8.81
C LYS A 316 -13.69 -1.31 7.99
N PHE A 317 -13.61 -2.04 6.90
CA PHE A 317 -14.76 -2.37 6.06
C PHE A 317 -14.65 -3.78 5.48
N ASP A 318 -15.78 -4.35 5.03
CA ASP A 318 -15.77 -5.63 4.32
C ASP A 318 -15.53 -5.38 2.83
N ALA A 319 -14.37 -5.79 2.34
CA ALA A 319 -13.94 -5.68 0.94
C ALA A 319 -14.31 -6.91 0.10
N THR A 320 -15.04 -7.90 0.64
CA THR A 320 -15.31 -9.17 -0.06
C THR A 320 -15.99 -8.97 -1.41
N GLU A 321 -16.93 -8.04 -1.52
CA GLU A 321 -17.60 -7.70 -2.80
C GLU A 321 -16.64 -7.02 -3.80
N LEU A 322 -15.79 -6.10 -3.33
CA LEU A 322 -14.77 -5.44 -4.16
C LEU A 322 -13.72 -6.45 -4.67
N ILE A 323 -13.29 -7.39 -3.83
CA ILE A 323 -12.39 -8.47 -4.24
C ILE A 323 -13.10 -9.44 -5.19
N ALA A 324 -14.39 -9.72 -4.98
CA ALA A 324 -15.17 -10.50 -5.94
C ALA A 324 -15.36 -9.78 -7.29
N MET A 325 -15.23 -8.44 -7.38
CA MET A 325 -15.27 -7.71 -8.65
C MET A 325 -13.89 -7.55 -9.30
N PHE A 326 -12.87 -7.18 -8.52
CA PHE A 326 -11.56 -6.73 -9.02
C PHE A 326 -10.38 -7.63 -8.62
N GLY A 327 -10.57 -8.62 -7.75
CA GLY A 327 -9.55 -9.59 -7.36
C GLY A 327 -9.40 -10.74 -8.36
N ASP A 328 -8.29 -11.46 -8.25
CA ASP A 328 -8.18 -12.82 -8.79
C ASP A 328 -8.42 -13.87 -7.69
N ASN A 329 -8.61 -15.11 -8.13
CA ASN A 329 -8.88 -16.23 -7.24
C ASN A 329 -7.60 -16.87 -6.66
N ALA A 330 -6.41 -16.30 -6.95
CA ALA A 330 -5.13 -16.81 -6.49
C ALA A 330 -4.80 -16.42 -5.03
N SER A 331 -5.62 -15.57 -4.39
CA SER A 331 -5.40 -15.19 -2.99
C SER A 331 -5.50 -16.41 -2.04
N PRO A 332 -4.42 -16.77 -1.31
CA PRO A 332 -4.40 -17.96 -0.45
C PRO A 332 -5.30 -17.83 0.79
N HIS A 333 -5.93 -16.68 1.01
CA HIS A 333 -6.84 -16.41 2.13
C HIS A 333 -8.32 -16.68 1.82
N SER A 334 -8.65 -17.17 0.62
CA SER A 334 -10.02 -17.54 0.23
C SER A 334 -10.51 -18.89 0.80
N GLN A 335 -9.61 -19.74 1.31
CA GLN A 335 -9.95 -21.00 1.98
C GLN A 335 -10.43 -20.78 3.43
N GLY A 336 -11.49 -19.99 3.61
CA GLY A 336 -12.23 -19.92 4.86
C GLY A 336 -12.86 -21.28 5.20
N GLN A 337 -12.56 -21.81 6.39
CA GLN A 337 -13.01 -23.12 6.89
C GLN A 337 -14.52 -23.20 7.18
N ASN A 338 -15.38 -22.99 6.18
CA ASN A 338 -16.80 -23.30 6.29
C ASN A 338 -17.04 -24.80 6.10
N LYS A 339 -16.88 -25.55 7.21
CA LYS A 339 -17.42 -26.92 7.37
C LYS A 339 -18.95 -26.86 7.42
N SER A 340 -19.57 -26.64 6.27
CA SER A 340 -21.00 -26.84 6.04
C SER A 340 -21.15 -27.79 4.87
N GLN A 341 -21.54 -29.03 5.17
CA GLN A 341 -21.81 -30.08 4.18
C GLN A 341 -23.15 -29.82 3.47
N LYS A 342 -23.18 -28.84 2.56
CA LYS A 342 -24.21 -28.76 1.51
C LYS A 342 -23.56 -28.46 0.16
N ASN A 343 -24.05 -29.21 -0.85
CA ASN A 343 -23.86 -29.04 -2.29
C ASN A 343 -22.42 -29.05 -2.81
N HIS A 344 -21.89 -30.26 -3.05
CA HIS A 344 -20.62 -30.49 -3.76
C HIS A 344 -20.64 -29.93 -5.20
N GLY A 345 -21.78 -30.03 -5.90
CA GLY A 345 -21.92 -29.57 -7.29
C GLY A 345 -21.85 -28.05 -7.46
N GLU A 346 -22.46 -27.29 -6.56
CA GLU A 346 -22.40 -25.81 -6.62
C GLU A 346 -20.98 -25.30 -6.35
N LYS A 347 -20.25 -25.92 -5.41
CA LYS A 347 -18.83 -25.60 -5.18
C LYS A 347 -17.97 -25.87 -6.42
N GLN A 348 -18.24 -26.93 -7.17
CA GLN A 348 -17.49 -27.27 -8.37
C GLN A 348 -17.79 -26.32 -9.54
N LEU A 349 -19.06 -25.97 -9.76
CA LEU A 349 -19.45 -24.97 -10.76
C LEU A 349 -18.92 -23.57 -10.42
N GLN A 350 -18.98 -23.17 -9.14
CA GLN A 350 -18.41 -21.91 -8.66
C GLN A 350 -16.89 -21.88 -8.85
N ALA A 351 -16.18 -22.96 -8.52
CA ALA A 351 -14.73 -23.07 -8.71
C ALA A 351 -14.34 -22.98 -10.19
N GLN A 352 -15.07 -23.65 -11.09
CA GLN A 352 -14.85 -23.56 -12.55
C GLN A 352 -15.11 -22.15 -13.08
N ARG A 353 -16.22 -21.52 -12.68
CA ARG A 353 -16.58 -20.14 -13.07
C ARG A 353 -15.61 -19.10 -12.51
N ASN A 354 -14.98 -19.38 -11.37
CA ASN A 354 -13.94 -18.55 -10.78
C ASN A 354 -12.59 -18.75 -11.48
N ALA A 355 -12.21 -19.99 -11.81
CA ALA A 355 -10.98 -20.28 -12.56
C ALA A 355 -10.97 -19.65 -13.98
N ALA A 356 -12.14 -19.40 -14.56
CA ALA A 356 -12.31 -18.75 -15.86
C ALA A 356 -12.29 -17.20 -15.82
N ARG A 357 -12.05 -16.56 -14.66
CA ARG A 357 -11.98 -15.09 -14.59
C ARG A 357 -10.56 -14.59 -14.77
N GLU A 358 -10.36 -13.86 -15.86
CA GLU A 358 -9.16 -13.04 -16.08
C GLU A 358 -8.97 -12.05 -14.91
N PRO A 359 -7.71 -11.78 -14.50
CA PRO A 359 -7.42 -10.79 -13.47
C PRO A 359 -7.84 -9.40 -13.94
N TYR A 360 -8.35 -8.57 -13.04
CA TYR A 360 -8.57 -7.16 -13.36
C TYR A 360 -7.23 -6.47 -13.62
N ILE A 361 -7.18 -5.54 -14.58
CA ILE A 361 -5.92 -4.92 -15.01
C ILE A 361 -6.03 -3.41 -14.81
N TRP A 362 -5.19 -2.88 -13.91
CA TRP A 362 -5.15 -1.46 -13.60
C TRP A 362 -4.38 -0.67 -14.67
N ALA A 363 -3.24 -1.22 -15.11
CA ALA A 363 -2.46 -0.75 -16.25
C ALA A 363 -1.51 -1.87 -16.71
N LYS A 364 -1.34 -2.00 -18.03
CA LYS A 364 -0.34 -2.86 -18.68
C LYS A 364 0.91 -2.07 -19.01
N ASP A 365 2.00 -2.80 -19.25
CA ASP A 365 3.22 -2.31 -19.88
C ASP A 365 3.79 -1.06 -19.19
N ILE A 366 3.78 -1.10 -17.85
CA ILE A 366 4.34 -0.06 -16.98
C ILE A 366 5.85 -0.26 -16.96
N LEU A 367 6.57 0.61 -17.66
CA LEU A 367 8.02 0.69 -17.63
C LEU A 367 8.52 1.20 -16.27
N LEU A 368 9.33 0.40 -15.58
CA LEU A 368 9.99 0.76 -14.32
C LEU A 368 11.40 1.29 -14.63
N ASP A 369 11.46 2.56 -15.06
CA ASP A 369 12.67 3.24 -15.54
C ASP A 369 13.57 3.82 -14.44
N ARG A 370 13.09 3.90 -13.20
CA ARG A 370 13.81 4.58 -12.10
C ARG A 370 13.47 4.09 -10.69
N ILE A 371 14.44 4.25 -9.80
CA ILE A 371 14.30 4.15 -8.34
C ILE A 371 14.28 5.57 -7.77
N CYS A 372 13.37 5.84 -6.83
CA CYS A 372 13.30 7.12 -6.13
C CYS A 372 13.44 6.97 -4.61
N ILE A 373 14.20 7.87 -3.99
CA ILE A 373 14.11 8.21 -2.57
C ILE A 373 13.17 9.40 -2.44
N CYS A 374 12.10 9.23 -1.68
CA CYS A 374 11.02 10.20 -1.55
C CYS A 374 10.82 10.65 -0.11
N GLU A 375 10.49 11.93 0.10
CA GLU A 375 10.02 12.45 1.39
C GLU A 375 8.68 11.82 1.80
N MET A 376 8.49 11.57 3.09
CA MET A 376 7.19 11.19 3.65
C MET A 376 6.21 12.35 3.64
N GLY A 377 5.01 12.11 3.09
CA GLY A 377 3.94 13.08 3.00
C GLY A 377 3.87 13.71 1.61
N ALA A 378 2.96 13.19 0.78
CA ALA A 378 2.67 13.76 -0.52
C ALA A 378 2.10 15.18 -0.38
N LYS A 379 2.35 16.02 -1.39
CA LYS A 379 1.95 17.43 -1.45
C LYS A 379 0.97 17.61 -2.63
N PRO A 380 -0.08 18.43 -2.50
CA PRO A 380 -0.97 18.73 -3.63
C PRO A 380 -0.22 19.33 -4.81
N VAL A 381 -0.50 18.83 -6.01
CA VAL A 381 0.08 19.33 -7.26
C VAL A 381 -1.00 20.12 -8.02
N PRO A 382 -0.75 21.39 -8.39
CA PRO A 382 -1.68 22.11 -9.25
C PRO A 382 -1.76 21.43 -10.61
N HIS A 383 -2.97 21.20 -11.12
CA HIS A 383 -3.14 20.75 -12.49
C HIS A 383 -2.81 21.91 -13.43
N ASP A 384 -1.78 21.70 -14.24
CA ASP A 384 -1.31 22.62 -15.26
C ASP A 384 -1.88 22.14 -16.60
N GLU A 385 -2.91 22.81 -17.10
CA GLU A 385 -3.58 22.48 -18.37
C GLU A 385 -2.64 22.60 -19.59
N SER A 386 -1.47 23.24 -19.44
CA SER A 386 -0.44 23.30 -20.49
C SER A 386 0.46 22.07 -20.53
N LYS A 387 0.42 21.20 -19.51
CA LYS A 387 1.16 19.94 -19.47
C LYS A 387 0.27 18.79 -19.94
N GLU A 388 0.74 18.08 -20.94
CA GLU A 388 0.05 16.93 -21.48
C GLU A 388 0.03 15.78 -20.45
N GLY A 389 -1.18 15.32 -20.09
CA GLY A 389 -1.39 14.19 -19.20
C GLY A 389 -2.43 14.44 -18.09
N PRO A 390 -2.83 13.39 -17.34
CA PRO A 390 -3.86 13.53 -16.31
C PRO A 390 -3.39 14.26 -15.04
N ALA A 391 -4.33 14.85 -14.31
CA ALA A 391 -4.04 15.49 -13.03
C ALA A 391 -3.53 14.49 -11.98
N LEU A 392 -2.30 14.69 -11.49
CA LEU A 392 -1.68 13.84 -10.45
C LEU A 392 -2.37 13.95 -9.07
N VAL A 393 -3.02 15.08 -8.80
CA VAL A 393 -3.69 15.47 -7.54
C VAL A 393 -2.71 15.67 -6.36
N GLU A 394 -1.94 14.67 -5.98
CA GLU A 394 -0.83 14.79 -5.02
C GLU A 394 0.38 13.96 -5.49
N GLU A 395 1.59 14.40 -5.13
CA GLU A 395 2.86 13.74 -5.48
C GLU A 395 3.84 13.83 -4.31
N TYR A 396 4.78 12.88 -4.22
CA TYR A 396 5.85 12.91 -3.22
C TYR A 396 7.05 13.74 -3.72
N THR A 397 7.73 14.47 -2.82
CA THR A 397 9.02 15.08 -3.17
C THR A 397 10.05 13.98 -3.42
N VAL A 398 10.53 13.86 -4.65
CA VAL A 398 11.71 13.05 -4.96
C VAL A 398 12.95 13.85 -4.55
N VAL A 399 13.75 13.31 -3.63
CA VAL A 399 15.01 13.93 -3.17
C VAL A 399 16.24 13.25 -3.76
N GLY A 400 16.06 12.07 -4.36
CA GLY A 400 17.07 11.42 -5.19
C GLY A 400 16.41 10.41 -6.13
N GLU A 401 16.88 10.35 -7.37
CA GLU A 401 16.52 9.29 -8.30
C GLU A 401 17.76 8.66 -8.94
N LYS A 402 17.62 7.41 -9.37
CA LYS A 402 18.56 6.77 -10.29
C LYS A 402 17.79 5.96 -11.33
N ARG A 403 18.17 6.12 -12.59
CA ARG A 403 17.58 5.42 -13.74
C ARG A 403 18.39 4.18 -14.10
N PHE A 404 17.73 3.23 -14.75
CA PHE A 404 18.34 2.00 -15.29
C PHE A 404 18.93 2.25 -16.68
#